data_AF-A0A2T5B6L7-F1
#
_entry.id   AF-A0A2T5B6L7-F1
#
_cell.length_a   1.000
_cell.length_b   1.000
_cell.length_c   1.000
_cell.angle_alpha   90.00
_cell.angle_beta   90.00
_cell.angle_gamma   90.00
#
_symmetry.space_group_name_H-M   'P 1'
#
loop_
_entity.id
_entity.type
_entity.pdbx_description
1 polymer ?
#
loop_
_entity_poly.entity_id
_entity_poly.type
_entity_poly.pdbx_seq_one_letter_code
_entity_poly.pdbx_strand_id
1 'polypeptide(L)'
;MSRALPKYNKRRVALIGGAAAVALSGAVIAGTALAGTPSKNNGDDGARTLAASPGTITCPDVASQLPEIPASAKAEVDRNLTLLQTQVDEANKRLQSTVGQGGPNFVQNAILGPLKDKRISTVNRIATAIGRTAEKPTGLDSLAACTLTK
;
A
#
# COMPACT_ATOMS: atom_id res chain seq x y z
N MET A 1 -28.95 -47.16 15.93
CA MET A 1 -29.99 -47.57 14.96
C MET A 1 -30.40 -46.35 14.15
N SER A 2 -30.64 -46.54 12.85
CA SER A 2 -31.24 -45.59 11.89
C SER A 2 -30.28 -44.52 11.32
N ARG A 3 -29.66 -44.77 10.15
CA ARG A 3 -30.16 -44.64 8.75
C ARG A 3 -29.92 -43.21 8.22
N ALA A 4 -28.86 -42.96 7.45
CA ALA A 4 -28.76 -43.05 5.97
C ALA A 4 -29.19 -41.75 5.23
N LEU A 5 -28.16 -41.03 4.73
CA LEU A 5 -27.90 -40.45 3.37
C LEU A 5 -29.06 -40.32 2.34
N PRO A 6 -28.87 -39.70 1.14
CA PRO A 6 -28.41 -38.37 0.73
C PRO A 6 -29.32 -37.80 -0.43
N LYS A 7 -28.83 -36.78 -1.19
CA LYS A 7 -29.23 -36.27 -2.54
C LYS A 7 -29.86 -34.87 -2.55
N TYR A 8 -29.14 -33.84 -3.02
CA TYR A 8 -28.91 -33.45 -4.43
C TYR A 8 -30.15 -32.83 -5.09
N ASN A 9 -30.22 -31.50 -5.12
CA ASN A 9 -31.10 -30.78 -6.04
C ASN A 9 -30.28 -29.83 -6.93
N LYS A 10 -29.86 -30.41 -8.06
CA LYS A 10 -29.74 -29.74 -9.36
C LYS A 10 -30.88 -28.74 -9.54
N ARG A 11 -30.58 -27.45 -9.58
CA ARG A 11 -31.37 -26.51 -10.39
C ARG A 11 -30.43 -25.87 -11.40
N ARG A 12 -30.32 -26.57 -12.53
CA ARG A 12 -29.97 -25.98 -13.82
C ARG A 12 -31.17 -25.17 -14.30
N VAL A 13 -30.98 -23.88 -14.55
CA VAL A 13 -31.80 -23.02 -15.43
C VAL A 13 -30.77 -22.09 -16.10
N ALA A 14 -30.28 -22.39 -17.30
CA ALA A 14 -30.88 -22.19 -18.63
C ALA A 14 -31.00 -20.69 -19.04
N LEU A 15 -30.01 -20.26 -19.83
CA LEU A 15 -30.05 -19.41 -21.03
C LEU A 15 -31.14 -18.33 -21.18
N ILE A 16 -30.74 -17.05 -21.25
CA ILE A 16 -31.15 -16.01 -22.24
C ILE A 16 -29.96 -15.02 -22.26
N GLY A 17 -29.16 -14.86 -23.31
CA GLY A 17 -29.51 -14.32 -24.62
C GLY A 17 -29.16 -12.82 -24.67
N GLY A 18 -28.07 -12.44 -25.32
CA GLY A 18 -27.65 -11.03 -25.43
C GLY A 18 -26.26 -10.80 -26.01
N ALA A 19 -25.97 -11.37 -27.18
CA ALA A 19 -24.87 -10.90 -28.01
C ALA A 19 -25.36 -9.67 -28.79
N ALA A 20 -24.71 -8.53 -28.62
CA ALA A 20 -24.81 -7.40 -29.53
C ALA A 20 -23.43 -7.21 -30.19
N ALA A 21 -23.32 -7.71 -31.42
CA ALA A 21 -22.22 -7.45 -32.33
C ALA A 21 -22.78 -6.76 -33.57
N VAL A 22 -22.57 -5.45 -33.70
CA VAL A 22 -22.61 -4.64 -34.94
C VAL A 22 -21.94 -3.29 -34.58
N ALA A 23 -21.03 -2.65 -35.31
CA ALA A 23 -20.59 -2.77 -36.69
C ALA A 23 -19.13 -2.29 -36.80
N LEU A 24 -18.34 -2.95 -37.63
CA LEU A 24 -17.08 -2.40 -38.15
C LEU A 24 -17.43 -1.28 -39.15
N SER A 25 -17.26 -0.03 -38.73
CA SER A 25 -17.25 1.12 -39.63
C SER A 25 -16.01 1.94 -39.29
N GLY A 26 -14.98 1.83 -40.12
CA GLY A 26 -13.82 2.69 -40.05
C GLY A 26 -14.23 4.15 -40.28
N ALA A 27 -13.94 5.00 -39.30
CA ALA A 27 -14.03 6.44 -39.44
C ALA A 27 -12.76 7.04 -38.85
N VAL A 28 -11.84 7.43 -39.73
CA VAL A 28 -10.70 8.28 -39.41
C VAL A 28 -11.26 9.66 -39.09
N ILE A 29 -11.26 10.07 -37.83
CA ILE A 29 -11.60 11.44 -37.46
C ILE A 29 -10.31 12.27 -37.49
N ALA A 30 -10.01 12.79 -38.67
CA ALA A 30 -9.21 13.98 -38.85
C ALA A 30 -10.05 15.19 -38.40
N GLY A 31 -9.46 16.07 -37.59
CA GLY A 31 -10.16 17.16 -36.92
C GLY A 31 -10.57 18.32 -37.82
N THR A 32 -11.62 19.03 -37.37
CA THR A 32 -11.97 20.47 -37.43
C THR A 32 -13.49 20.55 -37.14
N ALA A 33 -14.15 21.52 -36.52
CA ALA A 33 -13.85 22.67 -35.66
C ALA A 33 -15.23 23.33 -35.37
N LEU A 34 -15.55 23.54 -34.08
CA LEU A 34 -16.40 24.59 -33.47
C LEU A 34 -17.90 24.80 -33.83
N ALA A 35 -18.75 24.79 -32.78
CA ALA A 35 -19.63 25.91 -32.39
C ALA A 35 -20.07 25.74 -30.91
N GLY A 36 -19.37 26.35 -29.94
CA GLY A 36 -19.87 27.52 -29.17
C GLY A 36 -20.24 27.10 -27.74
N THR A 37 -19.38 27.26 -26.72
CA THR A 37 -19.04 28.53 -26.05
C THR A 37 -17.60 28.53 -25.49
N PRO A 38 -16.82 29.61 -25.67
CA PRO A 38 -15.52 29.77 -25.04
C PRO A 38 -15.65 30.65 -23.78
N SER A 39 -15.41 30.09 -22.59
CA SER A 39 -14.90 30.93 -21.50
C SER A 39 -13.39 31.02 -21.68
N LYS A 40 -12.93 32.16 -22.18
CA LYS A 40 -11.54 32.60 -22.11
C LYS A 40 -11.02 32.36 -20.70
N ASN A 41 -9.87 31.69 -20.58
CA ASN A 41 -8.75 32.18 -19.76
C ASN A 41 -7.47 31.53 -20.26
N ASN A 42 -6.54 32.40 -20.60
CA ASN A 42 -5.23 32.13 -21.18
C ASN A 42 -4.31 31.47 -20.15
N GLY A 43 -3.48 30.53 -20.60
CA GLY A 43 -2.42 29.94 -19.80
C GLY A 43 -2.01 28.55 -20.27
N ASP A 44 -1.66 28.41 -21.55
CA ASP A 44 -0.84 27.30 -22.04
C ASP A 44 0.58 27.45 -21.45
N ASP A 45 0.72 27.12 -20.18
CA ASP A 45 1.99 26.87 -19.52
C ASP A 45 2.02 25.41 -19.10
N GLY A 46 2.56 24.58 -19.99
CA GLY A 46 3.15 23.30 -19.66
C GLY A 46 2.24 22.31 -18.97
N ALA A 47 1.46 21.56 -19.76
CA ALA A 47 1.17 20.16 -19.44
C ALA A 47 2.46 19.32 -19.50
N ARG A 48 3.48 19.71 -18.71
CA ARG A 48 4.49 18.79 -18.26
C ARG A 48 3.82 17.99 -17.16
N THR A 49 3.29 16.82 -17.51
CA THR A 49 3.23 15.73 -16.56
C THR A 49 4.67 15.36 -16.20
N LEU A 50 5.35 16.23 -15.45
CA LEU A 50 6.39 15.79 -14.54
C LEU A 50 5.61 14.94 -13.55
N ALA A 51 5.46 13.64 -13.83
CA ALA A 51 5.13 12.67 -12.82
C ALA A 51 6.30 12.79 -11.82
N ALA A 52 6.17 13.73 -10.90
CA ALA A 52 7.17 14.00 -9.90
C ALA A 52 7.29 12.68 -9.15
N SER A 53 8.44 12.01 -9.28
CA SER A 53 8.65 10.69 -8.72
C SER A 53 8.09 10.64 -7.30
N PRO A 54 7.27 9.65 -6.91
CA PRO A 54 6.59 9.59 -5.61
C PRO A 54 7.48 9.88 -4.40
N GLY A 55 8.79 9.75 -4.55
CA GLY A 55 9.75 9.62 -3.47
C GLY A 55 9.82 8.16 -3.03
N THR A 56 10.66 7.92 -2.03
CA THR A 56 10.85 6.63 -1.37
C THR A 56 10.64 6.84 0.13
N ILE A 57 10.00 5.87 0.77
CA ILE A 57 9.86 5.86 2.22
C ILE A 57 11.15 5.32 2.83
N THR A 58 11.78 6.16 3.64
CA THR A 58 13.00 5.82 4.40
C THR A 58 12.62 5.70 5.86
N CYS A 59 13.06 4.62 6.50
CA CYS A 59 12.82 4.39 7.92
C CYS A 59 14.15 4.24 8.66
N PRO A 60 14.25 4.70 9.92
CA PRO A 60 15.39 4.42 10.77
C PRO A 60 15.62 2.91 10.90
N ASP A 61 16.89 2.52 10.92
CA ASP A 61 17.26 1.15 11.24
C ASP A 61 17.10 0.91 12.74
N VAL A 62 16.27 -0.08 13.07
CA VAL A 62 16.03 -0.50 14.45
C VAL A 62 17.13 -1.45 14.90
N ALA A 63 17.66 -2.29 14.00
CA ALA A 63 18.62 -3.34 14.34
C ALA A 63 19.91 -2.77 14.94
N SER A 64 20.43 -1.69 14.35
CA SER A 64 21.64 -1.00 14.84
C SER A 64 21.46 -0.28 16.18
N GLN A 65 20.23 -0.06 16.64
CA GLN A 65 19.92 0.62 17.90
C GLN A 65 19.53 -0.36 19.02
N LEU A 66 19.47 -1.66 18.73
CA LEU A 66 19.19 -2.68 19.73
C LEU A 66 20.44 -2.94 20.59
N PRO A 67 20.25 -3.15 21.91
CA PRO A 67 21.33 -3.64 22.76
C PRO A 67 21.70 -5.08 22.39
N GLU A 68 22.65 -5.67 23.13
CA GLU A 68 22.99 -7.08 22.97
C GLU A 68 21.73 -7.97 23.03
N ILE A 69 21.47 -8.71 21.95
CA ILE A 69 20.29 -9.56 21.82
C ILE A 69 20.62 -10.94 22.39
N PRO A 70 19.91 -11.40 23.43
CA PRO A 70 20.10 -12.75 23.97
C PRO A 70 19.83 -13.82 22.91
N ALA A 71 20.63 -14.90 22.91
CA ALA A 71 20.52 -15.98 21.91
C ALA A 71 19.11 -16.60 21.86
N SER A 72 18.42 -16.67 23.01
CA SER A 72 17.04 -17.14 23.14
C SER A 72 16.01 -16.24 22.46
N ALA A 73 16.25 -14.93 22.36
CA ALA A 73 15.35 -13.96 21.73
C ALA A 73 15.68 -13.73 20.24
N LYS A 74 16.89 -14.09 19.80
CA LYS A 74 17.41 -13.75 18.47
C LYS A 74 16.47 -14.13 17.32
N ALA A 75 15.95 -15.35 17.31
CA ALA A 75 15.04 -15.80 16.26
C ALA A 75 13.70 -15.02 16.24
N GLU A 76 13.20 -14.58 17.40
CA GLU A 76 12.00 -13.73 17.47
C GLU A 76 12.31 -12.31 16.99
N VAL A 77 13.45 -11.74 17.40
CA VAL A 77 13.88 -10.40 16.94
C VAL A 77 14.08 -10.38 15.43
N ASP A 78 14.81 -11.35 14.86
CA ASP A 78 15.10 -11.43 13.42
C ASP A 78 13.81 -11.52 12.57
N ARG A 79 12.79 -12.26 13.04
CA ARG A 79 11.46 -12.32 12.40
C ARG A 79 10.74 -10.96 12.42
N ASN A 80 10.80 -10.24 13.54
CA ASN A 80 10.18 -8.92 13.65
C ASN A 80 10.94 -7.87 12.81
N LEU A 81 12.27 -7.94 12.73
CA LEU A 81 13.07 -7.08 11.83
C LEU A 81 12.69 -7.30 10.36
N THR A 82 12.51 -8.56 9.95
CA THR A 82 12.01 -8.91 8.60
C THR A 82 10.60 -8.35 8.37
N LEU A 83 9.73 -8.42 9.38
CA LEU A 83 8.39 -7.86 9.31
C LEU A 83 8.41 -6.32 9.16
N LEU A 84 9.33 -5.63 9.86
CA LEU A 84 9.51 -4.19 9.70
C LEU A 84 9.87 -3.85 8.25
N GLN A 85 10.78 -4.59 7.61
CA GLN A 85 11.13 -4.37 6.21
C GLN A 85 9.93 -4.60 5.28
N THR A 86 9.18 -5.67 5.52
CA THR A 86 7.96 -5.99 4.74
C THR A 86 6.94 -4.84 4.79
N GLN A 87 6.73 -4.25 5.96
CA GLN A 87 5.83 -3.11 6.13
C GLN A 87 6.28 -1.88 5.32
N VAL A 88 7.59 -1.65 5.23
CA VAL A 88 8.17 -0.56 4.43
C VAL A 88 7.99 -0.83 2.94
N ASP A 89 8.22 -2.05 2.50
CA ASP A 89 8.04 -2.45 1.09
C ASP A 89 6.58 -2.33 0.66
N GLU A 90 5.63 -2.74 1.51
CA GLU A 90 4.19 -2.55 1.28
C GLU A 90 3.82 -1.07 1.17
N ALA A 91 4.37 -0.22 2.05
CA ALA A 91 4.12 1.21 2.02
C ALA A 91 4.71 1.87 0.77
N ASN A 92 5.91 1.47 0.34
CA ASN A 92 6.55 1.92 -0.89
C ASN A 92 5.75 1.50 -2.13
N LYS A 93 5.28 0.25 -2.19
CA LYS A 93 4.37 -0.22 -3.25
C LYS A 93 3.10 0.61 -3.31
N ARG A 94 2.50 0.89 -2.14
CA ARG A 94 1.29 1.71 -2.06
C ARG A 94 1.55 3.12 -2.55
N LEU A 95 2.65 3.74 -2.11
CA LEU A 95 3.08 5.07 -2.55
C LEU A 95 3.21 5.16 -4.08
N GLN A 96 3.82 4.15 -4.72
CA GLN A 96 3.95 4.08 -6.18
C GLN A 96 2.59 3.87 -6.87
N SER A 97 1.71 3.04 -6.32
CA SER A 97 0.40 2.76 -6.91
C SER A 97 -0.60 3.92 -6.80
N THR A 98 -0.38 4.84 -5.87
CA THR A 98 -1.27 5.99 -5.60
C THR A 98 -0.67 7.32 -6.08
N VAL A 99 0.36 7.30 -6.92
CA VAL A 99 0.92 8.55 -7.49
C VAL A 99 -0.15 9.28 -8.29
N GLY A 100 -0.33 10.56 -8.00
CA GLY A 100 -1.37 11.38 -8.62
C GLY A 100 -2.78 11.13 -8.10
N GLN A 101 -2.95 10.25 -7.10
CA GLN A 101 -4.22 10.00 -6.42
C GLN A 101 -4.15 10.53 -4.97
N GLY A 102 -5.12 11.37 -4.61
CA GLY A 102 -5.17 11.99 -3.28
C GLY A 102 -4.41 13.31 -3.20
N GLY A 103 -4.93 14.23 -2.39
CA GLY A 103 -4.38 15.58 -2.23
C GLY A 103 -3.01 15.61 -1.53
N PRO A 104 -2.48 16.82 -1.26
CA PRO A 104 -1.11 17.03 -0.75
C PRO A 104 -0.75 16.23 0.51
N ASN A 105 -1.74 15.93 1.35
CA ASN A 105 -1.54 15.23 2.63
C ASN A 105 -1.84 13.72 2.56
N PHE A 106 -2.14 13.16 1.39
CA PHE A 106 -2.54 11.75 1.26
C PHE A 106 -1.44 10.81 1.75
N VAL A 107 -0.20 11.01 1.31
CA VAL A 107 0.94 10.17 1.73
C VAL A 107 1.12 10.22 3.25
N GLN A 108 1.02 11.40 3.85
CA GLN A 108 1.18 11.57 5.29
C GLN A 108 0.09 10.85 6.10
N ASN A 109 -1.18 10.98 5.68
CA ASN A 109 -2.33 10.47 6.43
C ASN A 109 -2.64 9.00 6.14
N ALA A 110 -2.52 8.56 4.89
CA ALA A 110 -2.96 7.24 4.44
C ALA A 110 -1.82 6.22 4.36
N ILE A 111 -0.57 6.66 4.25
CA ILE A 111 0.60 5.78 4.09
C ILE A 111 1.49 5.86 5.33
N LEU A 112 2.06 7.03 5.63
CA LEU A 112 3.02 7.19 6.73
C LEU A 112 2.37 7.04 8.11
N GLY A 113 1.15 7.54 8.32
CA GLY A 113 0.41 7.36 9.58
C GLY A 113 0.23 5.88 9.95
N PRO A 114 -0.48 5.08 9.13
CA PRO A 114 -0.65 3.66 9.39
C PRO A 114 0.66 2.86 9.43
N LEU A 115 1.67 3.26 8.64
CA LEU A 115 2.99 2.64 8.68
C LEU A 115 3.67 2.84 10.03
N LYS A 116 3.62 4.07 10.57
CA LYS A 116 4.18 4.40 11.89
C LYS A 116 3.56 3.53 12.97
N ASP A 117 2.23 3.41 13.02
CA ASP A 117 1.55 2.63 14.06
C ASP A 117 1.89 1.13 13.98
N LYS A 118 1.95 0.56 12.76
CA LYS A 118 2.37 -0.83 12.54
C LYS A 118 3.83 -1.07 12.98
N ARG A 119 4.72 -0.13 12.67
CA ARG A 119 6.12 -0.21 13.09
C ARG A 119 6.26 -0.09 14.60
N ILE A 120 5.56 0.84 15.26
CA ILE A 120 5.54 0.97 16.73
C ILE A 120 5.12 -0.35 17.36
N SER A 121 4.05 -0.98 16.87
CA SER A 121 3.60 -2.29 17.37
C SER A 121 4.69 -3.36 17.24
N THR A 122 5.38 -3.40 16.10
CA THR A 122 6.43 -4.39 15.82
C THR A 122 7.69 -4.15 16.66
N VAL A 123 8.08 -2.89 16.82
CA VAL A 123 9.21 -2.49 17.68
C VAL A 123 8.93 -2.83 19.14
N ASN A 124 7.71 -2.60 19.63
CA ASN A 124 7.31 -3.00 20.99
C ASN A 124 7.36 -4.51 21.20
N ARG A 125 7.07 -5.31 20.16
CA ARG A 125 7.25 -6.77 20.20
C ARG A 125 8.72 -7.15 20.31
N ILE A 126 9.62 -6.47 19.60
CA ILE A 126 11.08 -6.68 19.72
C ILE A 126 11.54 -6.36 21.15
N ALA A 127 11.16 -5.19 21.68
CA ALA A 127 11.51 -4.78 23.03
C ALA A 127 11.00 -5.79 24.07
N THR A 128 9.79 -6.30 23.89
CA THR A 128 9.20 -7.31 24.77
C THR A 128 9.92 -8.65 24.66
N ALA A 129 10.31 -9.09 23.45
CA ALA A 129 11.06 -10.32 23.25
C ALA A 129 12.41 -10.29 23.98
N ILE A 130 13.14 -9.17 23.89
CA ILE A 130 14.39 -8.96 24.63
C ILE A 130 14.12 -8.89 26.14
N GLY A 131 13.10 -8.13 26.55
CA GLY A 131 12.72 -7.90 27.95
C GLY A 131 12.27 -9.15 28.73
N ARG A 132 12.00 -10.27 28.06
CA ARG A 132 11.72 -11.56 28.71
C ARG A 132 12.98 -12.23 29.26
N THR A 133 14.15 -11.88 28.73
CA THR A 133 15.42 -12.56 29.00
C THR A 133 16.55 -11.64 29.43
N ALA A 134 16.41 -10.34 29.18
CA ALA A 134 17.36 -9.28 29.52
C ALA A 134 16.61 -7.99 29.89
N GLU A 135 17.34 -6.92 30.18
CA GLU A 135 16.74 -5.61 30.41
C GLU A 135 15.97 -5.13 29.16
N LYS A 136 14.74 -4.66 29.37
CA LYS A 136 13.88 -4.22 28.27
C LYS A 136 14.42 -2.89 27.70
N PRO A 137 14.76 -2.82 26.40
CA PRO A 137 15.15 -1.55 25.79
C PRO A 137 13.97 -0.58 25.77
N THR A 138 14.24 0.68 26.09
CA THR A 138 13.27 1.78 26.11
C THR A 138 13.56 2.77 24.98
N GLY A 139 12.59 3.61 24.61
CA GLY A 139 12.78 4.66 23.61
C GLY A 139 12.82 4.20 22.14
N LEU A 140 12.73 2.90 21.86
CA LEU A 140 12.75 2.36 20.50
C LEU A 140 11.57 2.84 19.62
N ASP A 141 10.45 3.26 20.21
CA ASP A 141 9.29 3.78 19.48
C ASP A 141 9.62 5.02 18.62
N SER A 142 10.62 5.79 19.03
CA SER A 142 11.11 6.94 18.26
C SER A 142 11.68 6.54 16.89
N LEU A 143 12.16 5.31 16.75
CA LEU A 143 12.73 4.73 15.53
C LEU A 143 11.68 4.17 14.57
N ALA A 144 10.41 4.11 15.00
CA ALA A 144 9.33 3.59 14.18
C ALA A 144 8.84 4.62 13.14
N ALA A 145 9.11 5.92 13.35
CA ALA A 145 8.71 6.98 12.44
C ALA A 145 9.52 6.91 11.13
N CYS A 146 8.82 6.78 10.00
CA CYS A 146 9.42 6.83 8.67
C CYS A 146 9.14 8.19 8.01
N THR A 147 10.02 8.57 7.10
CA THR A 147 9.92 9.81 6.33
C THR A 147 9.84 9.51 4.84
N LEU A 148 9.29 10.46 4.09
CA LEU A 148 9.33 10.44 2.63
C LEU A 148 10.56 11.22 2.18
N THR A 149 11.44 10.56 1.42
CA THR A 149 12.59 11.19 0.76
C THR A 149 12.28 11.30 -0.74
N LYS A 150 12.49 12.47 -1.34
CA LYS A 150 12.20 12.73 -2.77
C LYS A 150 13.48 13.08 -3.52
#